data_AF-A0A8T5Y854-F1
#
_entry.id   AF-A0A8T5Y854-F1
#
_cell.length_a   1.000
_cell.length_b   1.000
_cell.length_c   1.000
_cell.angle_alpha   90.00
_cell.angle_beta   90.00
_cell.angle_gamma   90.00
#
_symmetry.space_group_name_H-M   'P 1'
#
loop_
_entity.id
_entity.type
_entity.pdbx_description
1 polymer ?
#
loop_
_entity_poly.entity_id
_entity_poly.type
_entity_poly.pdbx_seq_one_letter_code
_entity_poly.pdbx_strand_id
1 'polypeptide(L)'
;MSYYLKTNRVFTSLKRYAWLFLPVVVLGGLWFPVLGLLLIPVMLTLAVLGFFGGNVWCGKICPHGSLFDQYAALLSRNRPIPKVLRSLWVRIPAFAWFGYMLGMRLMRVAQLWGELNFWDRLGYIFVMNYLVVTIVGTTLALVISPRAWCNFCPMGTLQRISLWLGRITGGNKKTEQMVTIESTDKCHTCATCARVCPMHLEPYRKFNENNQFDSYDCIRCSTCVAYCPADILSLKTRGAAQAQKQAAGNRGYESARTIQSGSAGSRDVVYEVKLINGQEVSRKQTDVEVTQQPEERIIMPGSGRWPLTPTSSFRFPMNSGRISSRFGDSRPGQRTHMGLDIAASRGTPIFAADDGVVTRRSYGSGYGYYLIIDHGNGYSTLYAHISRFPSNIWSGSRVVRGQVIAYVGNTGVSTGPHLHWEVRQNGNPLNPLNFFRYLSSCVSGFCRHSFLGVLDKGSTLL
;
A
#
# COMPACT_ATOMS: atom_id res chain seq x y z
N MET A 1 14.04 5.28 0.66
CA MET A 1 12.69 5.84 0.49
C MET A 1 11.72 5.13 1.44
N SER A 2 10.88 5.83 2.22
CA SER A 2 9.89 5.15 3.07
C SER A 2 8.66 4.78 2.24
N TYR A 3 8.35 3.48 2.16
CA TYR A 3 7.14 2.95 1.52
C TYR A 3 5.85 3.52 2.15
N TYR A 4 5.92 4.01 3.40
CA TYR A 4 4.78 4.55 4.13
C TYR A 4 4.73 6.08 4.06
N LEU A 5 3.56 6.61 3.68
CA LEU A 5 3.35 8.04 3.51
C LEU A 5 3.01 8.70 4.85
N LYS A 6 3.71 9.80 5.17
CA LYS A 6 3.25 10.72 6.23
C LYS A 6 2.03 11.46 5.69
N THR A 7 0.85 11.15 6.22
CA THR A 7 -0.42 11.77 5.83
C THR A 7 -1.23 12.16 7.06
N ASN A 8 -2.08 13.18 6.89
CA ASN A 8 -3.02 13.57 7.93
C ASN A 8 -4.06 12.47 8.10
N ARG A 9 -4.10 11.88 9.30
CA ARG A 9 -5.00 10.76 9.57
C ARG A 9 -6.43 11.28 9.71
N VAL A 10 -7.39 10.43 9.39
CA VAL A 10 -8.80 10.75 9.60
C VAL A 10 -9.07 10.65 11.10
N PHE A 11 -9.47 11.77 11.69
CA PHE A 11 -9.82 11.86 13.10
C PHE A 11 -11.32 12.09 13.25
N THR A 12 -11.96 11.31 14.12
CA THR A 12 -13.23 11.72 14.71
C THR A 12 -12.99 12.89 15.66
N SER A 13 -14.01 13.73 15.90
CA SER A 13 -13.90 14.84 16.87
C SER A 13 -13.43 14.35 18.23
N LEU A 14 -13.97 13.22 18.70
CA LEU A 14 -13.54 12.59 19.96
C LEU A 14 -12.05 12.22 19.95
N LYS A 15 -11.56 11.57 18.89
CA LYS A 15 -10.14 11.20 18.79
C LYS A 15 -9.24 12.42 18.79
N ARG A 16 -9.65 13.52 18.14
CA ARG A 16 -8.85 14.75 18.04
C ARG A 16 -8.52 15.31 19.43
N TYR A 17 -9.42 15.23 20.40
CA TYR A 17 -9.19 15.77 21.75
C TYR A 17 -8.82 14.72 22.79
N ALA A 18 -8.89 13.43 22.46
CA ALA A 18 -8.60 12.33 23.38
C ALA A 18 -7.18 12.39 24.00
N TRP A 19 -6.22 13.05 23.37
CA TRP A 19 -4.87 13.21 23.93
C TRP A 19 -4.86 14.05 25.22
N LEU A 20 -5.83 14.94 25.45
CA LEU A 20 -5.91 15.75 26.67
C LEU A 20 -6.12 14.90 27.93
N PHE A 21 -6.68 13.70 27.77
CA PHE A 21 -6.86 12.75 28.87
C PHE A 21 -5.51 12.27 29.45
N LEU A 22 -4.45 12.23 28.62
CA LEU A 22 -3.12 11.76 29.05
C LEU A 22 -2.49 12.62 30.13
N PRO A 23 -2.27 13.94 29.94
CA PRO A 23 -1.66 14.77 30.98
C PRO A 23 -2.54 14.85 32.23
N VAL A 24 -3.87 14.82 32.09
CA VAL A 24 -4.79 14.82 33.24
C VAL A 24 -4.56 13.60 34.13
N VAL A 25 -4.49 12.40 33.57
CA VAL A 25 -4.30 11.17 34.36
C VAL A 25 -2.83 10.96 34.74
N VAL A 26 -1.87 11.25 33.86
CA VAL A 26 -0.44 11.05 34.14
C VAL A 26 0.08 12.11 35.11
N LEU A 27 -0.04 13.39 34.78
CA LEU A 27 0.52 14.46 35.59
C LEU A 27 -0.38 14.73 36.80
N GLY A 28 -1.70 14.84 36.58
CA GLY A 28 -2.65 15.01 37.69
C GLY A 28 -2.65 13.83 38.65
N GLY A 29 -2.51 12.60 38.14
CA GLY A 29 -2.47 11.38 38.96
C GLY A 29 -1.24 11.24 39.84
N LEU A 30 -0.15 11.96 39.57
CA LEU A 30 1.02 12.01 40.47
C LEU A 30 0.71 12.78 41.76
N TRP A 31 -0.20 13.76 41.69
CA TRP A 31 -0.64 14.57 42.83
C TRP A 31 -1.93 14.01 43.46
N PHE A 32 -2.84 13.49 42.63
CA PHE A 32 -4.13 12.94 43.03
C PHE A 32 -4.31 11.50 42.49
N PRO A 33 -3.80 10.49 43.21
CA PRO A 33 -3.77 9.10 42.72
C PRO A 33 -5.12 8.54 42.32
N VAL A 34 -6.22 8.98 42.94
CA VAL A 34 -7.62 8.62 42.62
C VAL A 34 -7.94 8.78 41.13
N LEU A 35 -7.31 9.73 40.42
CA LEU A 35 -7.52 9.93 38.97
C LEU A 35 -7.15 8.69 38.14
N GLY A 36 -6.27 7.81 38.65
CA GLY A 36 -5.95 6.54 38.01
C GLY A 36 -7.14 5.58 37.89
N LEU A 37 -8.14 5.70 38.76
CA LEU A 37 -9.34 4.86 38.73
C LEU A 37 -10.22 5.15 37.51
N LEU A 38 -10.08 6.31 36.86
CA LEU A 38 -10.74 6.63 35.59
C LEU A 38 -10.34 5.66 34.46
N LEU A 39 -9.24 4.91 34.61
CA LEU A 39 -8.81 3.90 33.65
C LEU A 39 -9.65 2.62 33.71
N ILE A 40 -10.33 2.33 34.82
CA ILE A 40 -11.20 1.14 34.96
C ILE A 40 -12.39 1.19 33.98
N PRO A 41 -13.23 2.25 33.95
CA PRO A 41 -14.34 2.32 32.99
C PRO A 41 -13.84 2.38 31.54
N VAL A 42 -12.65 2.95 31.30
CA VAL A 42 -11.99 2.89 29.98
C VAL A 42 -11.67 1.45 29.58
N MET A 43 -11.13 0.64 30.48
CA MET A 43 -10.86 -0.78 30.26
C MET A 43 -12.11 -1.63 30.05
N LEU A 44 -13.19 -1.32 30.76
CA LEU A 44 -14.49 -1.99 30.53
C LEU A 44 -15.04 -1.62 29.15
N THR A 45 -15.02 -0.35 28.79
CA THR A 45 -15.53 0.15 27.51
C THR A 45 -14.77 -0.45 26.32
N LEU A 46 -13.44 -0.56 26.40
CA LEU A 46 -12.66 -1.14 25.30
C LEU A 46 -12.93 -2.65 25.12
N ALA A 47 -13.20 -3.39 26.20
CA ALA A 47 -13.56 -4.81 26.12
C ALA A 47 -14.94 -4.99 25.48
N VAL A 48 -15.94 -4.19 25.90
CA VAL A 48 -17.30 -4.20 25.34
C VAL A 48 -17.29 -3.80 23.86
N LEU A 49 -16.63 -2.70 23.50
CA LEU A 49 -16.52 -2.27 22.11
C LEU A 49 -15.73 -3.26 21.26
N GLY A 50 -14.72 -3.92 21.83
CA GLY A 50 -13.98 -5.01 21.18
C GLY A 50 -14.88 -6.18 20.82
N PHE A 51 -15.76 -6.58 21.75
CA PHE A 51 -16.70 -7.68 21.57
C PHE A 51 -17.75 -7.39 20.47
N PHE A 52 -18.38 -6.20 20.48
CA PHE A 52 -19.45 -5.87 19.53
C PHE A 52 -18.97 -5.18 18.26
N GLY A 53 -18.17 -4.11 18.38
CA GLY A 53 -17.79 -3.24 17.26
C GLY A 53 -16.44 -3.58 16.62
N GLY A 54 -15.65 -4.45 17.26
CA GLY A 54 -14.29 -4.79 16.87
C GLY A 54 -13.26 -3.77 17.37
N ASN A 55 -12.08 -3.72 16.72
CA ASN A 55 -10.90 -2.98 17.18
C ASN A 55 -10.98 -1.46 16.93
N VAL A 56 -12.15 -0.87 17.15
CA VAL A 56 -12.47 0.53 16.85
C VAL A 56 -11.87 1.47 17.90
N TRP A 57 -11.78 1.05 19.17
CA TRP A 57 -11.17 1.85 20.25
C TRP A 57 -9.78 2.38 19.87
N CYS A 58 -8.87 1.49 19.46
CA CYS A 58 -7.51 1.84 19.04
C CYS A 58 -7.47 2.84 17.86
N GLY A 59 -8.49 2.80 17.00
CA GLY A 59 -8.60 3.63 15.80
C GLY A 59 -9.29 4.97 16.00
N LYS A 60 -10.32 5.04 16.86
CA LYS A 60 -11.25 6.19 16.99
C LYS A 60 -11.31 6.83 18.38
N ILE A 61 -10.77 6.22 19.44
CA ILE A 61 -10.95 6.71 20.82
C ILE A 61 -9.63 6.82 21.61
N CYS A 62 -8.74 5.83 21.47
CA CYS A 62 -7.54 5.68 22.28
C CYS A 62 -6.71 6.99 22.45
N PRO A 63 -6.54 7.48 23.70
CA PRO A 63 -5.75 8.68 24.02
C PRO A 63 -4.30 8.61 23.53
N HIS A 64 -3.58 7.52 23.81
CA HIS A 64 -2.20 7.30 23.32
C HIS A 64 -2.14 7.33 21.80
N GLY A 65 -3.10 6.68 21.15
CA GLY A 65 -3.20 6.70 19.70
C GLY A 65 -3.44 8.09 19.13
N SER A 66 -4.16 8.96 19.85
CA SER A 66 -4.34 10.36 19.47
C SER A 66 -3.03 11.16 19.60
N LEU A 67 -2.35 11.02 20.75
CA LEU A 67 -1.06 11.67 21.02
C LEU A 67 -0.02 11.32 19.94
N PHE A 68 0.15 10.02 19.64
CA PHE A 68 1.15 9.60 18.67
C PHE A 68 0.82 10.04 17.25
N ASP A 69 -0.46 10.06 16.88
CA ASP A 69 -0.90 10.39 15.53
C ASP A 69 -0.83 11.89 15.22
N GLN A 70 -1.08 12.74 16.22
CA GLN A 70 -1.07 14.19 16.04
C GLN A 70 0.32 14.79 16.24
N TYR A 71 1.01 14.41 17.32
CA TYR A 71 2.26 15.05 17.72
C TYR A 71 3.48 14.22 17.33
N ALA A 72 3.51 12.93 17.71
CA ALA A 72 4.70 12.11 17.42
C ALA A 72 4.88 11.87 15.91
N ALA A 73 3.81 11.88 15.10
CA ALA A 73 3.88 11.68 13.66
C ALA A 73 4.67 12.79 12.92
N LEU A 74 4.67 14.02 13.44
CA LEU A 74 5.43 15.13 12.87
C LEU A 74 6.94 14.84 12.96
N LEU A 75 7.40 14.46 14.15
CA LEU A 75 8.81 14.24 14.45
C LEU A 75 9.31 12.81 14.14
N SER A 76 8.41 11.84 14.00
CA SER A 76 8.77 10.43 13.82
C SER A 76 9.58 10.17 12.55
N ARG A 77 10.52 9.22 12.63
CA ARG A 77 11.26 8.71 11.46
C ARG A 77 10.39 7.91 10.47
N ASN A 78 9.19 7.49 10.87
CA ASN A 78 8.22 6.74 10.06
C ASN A 78 8.83 5.59 9.23
N ARG A 79 9.64 4.76 9.90
CA ARG A 79 10.26 3.55 9.35
C ARG A 79 9.28 2.37 9.36
N PRO A 80 9.46 1.36 8.49
CA PRO A 80 8.67 0.14 8.53
C PRO A 80 8.73 -0.52 9.90
N ILE A 81 7.58 -0.96 10.43
CA ILE A 81 7.52 -1.69 11.70
C ILE A 81 8.15 -3.07 11.48
N PRO A 82 9.19 -3.45 12.23
CA PRO A 82 9.84 -4.75 12.08
C PRO A 82 8.84 -5.88 12.31
N LYS A 83 8.98 -6.98 11.55
CA LYS A 83 8.07 -8.13 11.62
C LYS A 83 8.02 -8.75 13.03
N VAL A 84 9.14 -8.71 13.75
CA VAL A 84 9.26 -9.20 15.13
C VAL A 84 8.25 -8.51 16.06
N LEU A 85 8.13 -7.18 16.02
CA LEU A 85 7.17 -6.44 16.86
C LEU A 85 5.70 -6.74 16.54
N ARG A 86 5.40 -7.27 15.36
CA ARG A 86 4.05 -7.65 14.93
C ARG A 86 3.72 -9.11 15.22
N SER A 87 4.73 -9.92 15.54
CA SER A 87 4.60 -11.35 15.75
C SER A 87 3.89 -11.68 17.06
N LEU A 88 3.25 -12.85 17.10
CA LEU A 88 2.64 -13.39 18.32
C LEU A 88 3.70 -13.65 19.42
N TRP A 89 4.93 -13.96 19.01
CA TRP A 89 6.07 -14.19 19.91
C TRP A 89 6.45 -12.99 20.78
N VAL A 90 6.22 -11.76 20.32
CA VAL A 90 6.43 -10.56 21.15
C VAL A 90 5.15 -10.18 21.89
N ARG A 91 4.00 -10.33 21.24
CA ARG A 91 2.71 -9.89 21.78
C ARG A 91 2.28 -10.69 23.02
N ILE A 92 2.35 -12.02 22.96
CA ILE A 92 1.87 -12.88 24.04
C ILE A 92 2.72 -12.69 25.30
N PRO A 93 4.06 -12.74 25.25
CA PRO A 93 4.88 -12.48 26.43
C PRO A 93 4.71 -11.07 26.97
N ALA A 94 4.60 -10.04 26.11
CA ALA A 94 4.37 -8.67 26.57
C ALA A 94 3.02 -8.52 27.31
N PHE A 95 1.96 -9.17 26.81
CA PHE A 95 0.65 -9.19 27.48
C PHE A 95 0.70 -9.97 28.79
N ALA A 96 1.31 -11.15 28.81
CA ALA A 96 1.45 -11.98 30.01
C ALA A 96 2.29 -11.29 31.08
N TRP A 97 3.42 -10.70 30.72
CA TRP A 97 4.28 -9.91 31.61
C TRP A 97 3.53 -8.74 32.23
N PHE A 98 2.82 -7.95 31.42
CA PHE A 98 2.05 -6.82 31.90
C PHE A 98 0.90 -7.26 32.82
N GLY A 99 0.20 -8.34 32.45
CA GLY A 99 -0.87 -8.93 33.26
C GLY A 99 -0.36 -9.44 34.61
N TYR A 100 0.77 -10.15 34.62
CA TYR A 100 1.42 -10.62 35.85
C TYR A 100 1.84 -9.46 36.75
N MET A 101 2.54 -8.45 36.20
CA MET A 101 3.01 -7.30 36.97
C MET A 101 1.86 -6.47 37.55
N LEU A 102 0.80 -6.23 36.77
CA LEU A 102 -0.40 -5.55 37.24
C LEU A 102 -1.14 -6.39 38.29
N GLY A 103 -1.32 -7.69 38.03
CA GLY A 103 -2.01 -8.61 38.95
C GLY A 103 -1.33 -8.71 40.30
N MET A 104 0.00 -8.86 40.34
CA MET A 104 0.77 -8.90 41.58
C MET A 104 0.64 -7.60 42.39
N ARG A 105 0.62 -6.43 41.73
CA ARG A 105 0.41 -5.14 42.41
C ARG A 105 -1.02 -5.01 42.96
N LEU A 106 -2.01 -5.45 42.19
CA LEU A 106 -3.41 -5.44 42.62
C LEU A 106 -3.65 -6.37 43.80
N MET A 107 -3.08 -7.58 43.81
CA MET A 107 -3.22 -8.51 44.94
C MET A 107 -2.66 -7.95 46.25
N ARG A 108 -1.51 -7.26 46.20
CA ARG A 108 -0.92 -6.60 47.38
C ARG A 108 -1.83 -5.50 47.94
N VAL A 109 -2.47 -4.72 47.07
CA VAL A 109 -3.38 -3.65 47.52
C VAL A 109 -4.72 -4.21 47.96
N ALA A 110 -5.20 -5.31 47.36
CA ALA A 110 -6.44 -5.97 47.75
C ALA A 110 -6.42 -6.48 49.21
N GLN A 111 -5.24 -6.83 49.74
CA GLN A 111 -5.08 -7.21 51.15
C GLN A 111 -5.32 -6.03 52.13
N LEU A 112 -5.30 -4.79 51.65
CA LEU A 112 -5.52 -3.56 52.41
C LEU A 112 -6.98 -3.07 52.30
N TRP A 113 -7.90 -3.96 51.90
CA TRP A 113 -9.30 -3.62 51.74
C TRP A 113 -9.90 -3.17 53.08
N GLY A 114 -10.47 -1.96 53.11
CA GLY A 114 -11.05 -1.35 54.32
C GLY A 114 -10.23 -0.21 54.91
N GLU A 115 -9.00 0.03 54.44
CA GLU A 115 -8.24 1.24 54.81
C GLU A 115 -8.75 2.50 54.10
N LEU A 116 -8.75 3.65 54.79
CA LEU A 116 -9.11 4.96 54.23
C LEU A 116 -8.31 5.32 52.96
N ASN A 117 -7.06 4.86 52.87
CA ASN A 117 -6.14 5.15 51.76
C ASN A 117 -6.15 4.08 50.65
N PHE A 118 -7.08 3.10 50.69
CA PHE A 118 -7.15 2.01 49.72
C PHE A 118 -7.28 2.52 48.28
N TRP A 119 -8.16 3.50 48.05
CA TRP A 119 -8.45 4.03 46.72
C TRP A 119 -7.27 4.81 46.12
N ASP A 120 -6.50 5.52 46.94
CA ASP A 120 -5.30 6.22 46.50
C ASP A 120 -4.21 5.24 46.07
N ARG A 121 -3.98 4.18 46.86
CA ARG A 121 -3.00 3.13 46.52
C ARG A 121 -3.41 2.38 45.25
N LEU A 122 -4.70 2.10 45.09
CA LEU A 122 -5.23 1.45 43.89
C LEU A 122 -5.07 2.35 42.65
N GLY A 123 -5.46 3.62 42.76
CA GLY A 123 -5.32 4.60 41.68
C GLY A 123 -3.87 4.81 41.25
N TYR A 124 -2.94 4.88 42.22
CA TYR A 124 -1.51 5.04 41.97
C TYR A 124 -0.91 3.94 41.09
N ILE A 125 -1.36 2.68 41.26
CA ILE A 125 -0.93 1.56 40.39
C ILE A 125 -1.25 1.87 38.93
N PHE A 126 -2.46 2.36 38.66
CA PHE A 126 -2.90 2.67 37.30
C PHE A 126 -2.16 3.87 36.72
N VAL A 127 -1.97 4.95 37.50
CA VAL A 127 -1.18 6.13 37.10
C VAL A 127 0.23 5.73 36.70
N MET A 128 0.93 4.96 37.55
CA MET A 128 2.31 4.56 37.30
C MET A 128 2.45 3.65 36.09
N ASN A 129 1.54 2.69 35.91
CA ASN A 129 1.54 1.85 34.71
C ASN A 129 1.26 2.68 33.44
N TYR A 130 0.35 3.64 33.53
CA TYR A 130 0.00 4.51 32.41
C TYR A 130 1.15 5.46 32.04
N LEU A 131 1.91 5.96 33.01
CA LEU A 131 3.13 6.74 32.81
C LEU A 131 4.20 5.93 32.07
N VAL A 132 4.51 4.71 32.52
CA VAL A 132 5.51 3.83 31.87
C VAL A 132 5.14 3.56 30.41
N VAL A 133 3.87 3.24 30.15
CA VAL A 133 3.36 3.02 28.78
C VAL A 133 3.49 4.27 27.92
N THR A 134 3.27 5.45 28.50
CA THR A 134 3.39 6.73 27.79
C THR A 134 4.84 7.02 27.40
N ILE A 135 5.79 6.79 28.30
CA ILE A 135 7.22 6.96 28.04
C ILE A 135 7.67 5.99 26.94
N VAL A 136 7.46 4.68 27.14
CA VAL A 136 7.90 3.64 26.19
C VAL A 136 7.22 3.82 24.83
N GLY A 137 5.92 4.11 24.83
CA GLY A 137 5.13 4.31 23.62
C GLY A 137 5.60 5.52 22.82
N THR A 138 5.88 6.65 23.48
CA THR A 138 6.37 7.87 22.84
C THR A 138 7.77 7.66 22.24
N THR A 139 8.68 7.00 22.98
CA THR A 139 10.02 6.68 22.46
C THR A 139 9.95 5.84 21.19
N LEU A 140 9.13 4.78 21.18
CA LEU A 140 8.94 3.95 19.98
C LEU A 140 8.25 4.69 18.84
N ALA A 141 7.32 5.59 19.16
CA ALA A 141 6.63 6.42 18.18
C ALA A 141 7.61 7.32 17.41
N LEU A 142 8.57 7.91 18.12
CA LEU A 142 9.59 8.78 17.54
C LEU A 142 10.66 7.99 16.75
N VAL A 143 11.15 6.88 17.30
CA VAL A 143 12.27 6.12 16.73
C VAL A 143 11.85 5.27 15.52
N ILE A 144 10.70 4.60 15.59
CA ILE A 144 10.24 3.66 14.55
C ILE A 144 9.09 4.28 13.75
N SER A 145 7.88 4.26 14.30
CA SER A 145 6.68 4.78 13.65
C SER A 145 5.63 5.07 14.71
N PRO A 146 4.70 6.01 14.48
CA PRO A 146 3.77 6.45 15.53
C PRO A 146 2.87 5.36 16.13
N ARG A 147 2.70 4.23 15.44
CA ARG A 147 1.89 3.10 15.91
C ARG A 147 2.71 1.85 16.24
N ALA A 148 4.03 1.97 16.37
CA ALA A 148 4.90 0.84 16.71
C ALA A 148 4.45 0.14 18.00
N TRP A 149 4.21 0.90 19.09
CA TRP A 149 3.72 0.40 20.37
C TRP A 149 2.38 -0.36 20.27
N CYS A 150 1.48 0.09 19.38
CA CYS A 150 0.14 -0.51 19.25
C CYS A 150 0.15 -1.97 18.77
N ASN A 151 1.27 -2.50 18.27
CA ASN A 151 1.36 -3.88 17.75
C ASN A 151 1.46 -4.94 18.85
N PHE A 152 1.96 -4.56 20.02
CA PHE A 152 2.15 -5.42 21.18
C PHE A 152 1.59 -4.80 22.48
N CYS A 153 0.87 -3.68 22.37
CA CYS A 153 0.18 -3.05 23.48
C CYS A 153 -0.79 -4.04 24.17
N PRO A 154 -0.75 -4.17 25.50
CA PRO A 154 -1.62 -5.09 26.24
C PRO A 154 -3.11 -4.84 25.99
N MET A 155 -3.54 -3.57 25.98
CA MET A 155 -4.93 -3.20 25.71
C MET A 155 -5.37 -3.54 24.27
N GLY A 156 -4.46 -3.39 23.31
CA GLY A 156 -4.71 -3.81 21.93
C GLY A 156 -4.84 -5.33 21.81
N THR A 157 -4.09 -6.09 22.61
CA THR A 157 -4.19 -7.55 22.68
C THR A 157 -5.51 -7.98 23.31
N LEU A 158 -5.91 -7.36 24.42
CA LEU A 158 -7.20 -7.60 25.06
C LEU A 158 -8.36 -7.36 24.09
N GLN A 159 -8.33 -6.26 23.34
CA GLN A 159 -9.39 -5.94 22.37
C GLN A 159 -9.49 -6.98 21.24
N ARG A 160 -8.35 -7.53 20.77
CA ARG A 160 -8.34 -8.61 19.77
C ARG A 160 -8.92 -9.90 20.33
N ILE A 161 -8.64 -10.22 21.59
CA ILE A 161 -9.23 -11.38 22.27
C ILE A 161 -10.75 -11.18 22.39
N SER A 162 -11.22 -9.99 22.81
CA SER A 162 -12.65 -9.67 22.86
C SER A 162 -13.32 -9.79 21.49
N LEU A 163 -12.67 -9.31 20.43
CA LEU A 163 -13.16 -9.46 19.05
C LEU A 163 -13.21 -10.93 18.61
N TRP A 164 -12.17 -11.70 18.91
CA TRP A 164 -12.12 -13.13 18.61
C TRP A 164 -13.28 -13.88 19.31
N LEU A 165 -13.53 -13.59 20.59
CA LEU A 165 -14.69 -14.10 21.33
C LEU A 165 -16.02 -13.66 20.70
N GLY A 166 -16.15 -12.39 20.33
CA GLY A 166 -17.35 -11.85 19.67
C GLY A 166 -17.65 -12.50 18.32
N ARG A 167 -16.61 -12.92 17.57
CA ARG A 167 -16.75 -13.66 16.32
C ARG A 167 -17.18 -15.10 16.52
N ILE A 168 -16.62 -15.78 17.52
CA ILE A 168 -16.97 -17.17 17.86
C ILE A 168 -18.41 -17.26 18.34
N THR A 169 -18.80 -16.36 19.25
CA THR A 169 -20.17 -16.29 19.80
C THR A 169 -21.18 -15.71 18.80
N GLY A 170 -20.71 -15.12 17.70
CA GLY A 170 -21.57 -14.50 16.68
C GLY A 170 -22.20 -13.17 17.10
N GLY A 171 -21.91 -12.65 18.29
CA GLY A 171 -22.46 -11.40 18.82
C GLY A 171 -22.07 -10.15 18.00
N ASN A 172 -21.04 -10.25 17.16
CA ASN A 172 -20.51 -9.12 16.39
C ASN A 172 -20.99 -9.05 14.93
N LYS A 173 -21.77 -10.04 14.44
CA LYS A 173 -22.12 -10.19 13.01
C LYS A 173 -22.80 -8.95 12.41
N LYS A 174 -23.62 -8.26 13.20
CA LYS A 174 -24.43 -7.10 12.76
C LYS A 174 -23.72 -5.76 12.96
N THR A 175 -22.76 -5.68 13.87
CA THR A 175 -22.16 -4.42 14.35
C THR A 175 -20.72 -4.22 13.88
N GLU A 176 -20.00 -5.29 13.56
CA GLU A 176 -18.61 -5.23 13.13
C GLU A 176 -18.47 -4.54 11.76
N GLN A 177 -17.86 -3.35 11.74
CA GLN A 177 -17.50 -2.66 10.51
C GLN A 177 -16.14 -3.12 9.99
N MET A 178 -16.06 -3.45 8.70
CA MET A 178 -14.81 -3.84 8.03
C MET A 178 -14.61 -3.00 6.78
N VAL A 179 -13.34 -2.84 6.39
CA VAL A 179 -13.00 -2.19 5.12
C VAL A 179 -13.52 -3.08 4.01
N THR A 180 -14.48 -2.56 3.26
CA THR A 180 -15.20 -3.25 2.19
C THR A 180 -14.87 -2.57 0.88
N ILE A 181 -14.45 -3.35 -0.11
CA ILE A 181 -14.25 -2.89 -1.48
C ILE A 181 -15.52 -3.17 -2.29
N GLU A 182 -15.86 -2.31 -3.24
CA GLU A 182 -17.02 -2.53 -4.09
C GLU A 182 -16.82 -3.73 -5.04
N SER A 183 -15.72 -3.73 -5.79
CA SER A 183 -15.26 -4.84 -6.61
C SER A 183 -13.73 -4.90 -6.60
N THR A 184 -13.19 -6.11 -6.52
CA THR A 184 -11.74 -6.36 -6.62
C THR A 184 -11.18 -5.97 -7.98
N ASP A 185 -11.97 -6.14 -9.04
CA ASP A 185 -11.54 -5.89 -10.43
C ASP A 185 -11.39 -4.40 -10.73
N LYS A 186 -12.10 -3.56 -9.97
CA LYS A 186 -11.99 -2.09 -10.05
C LYS A 186 -10.78 -1.55 -9.27
N CYS A 187 -10.05 -2.39 -8.54
CA CYS A 187 -8.89 -1.95 -7.77
C CYS A 187 -7.66 -1.73 -8.69
N HIS A 188 -7.17 -0.50 -8.78
CA HIS A 188 -5.94 -0.17 -9.53
C HIS A 188 -4.65 -0.78 -8.96
N THR A 189 -4.70 -1.53 -7.85
CA THR A 189 -3.51 -2.08 -7.15
C THR A 189 -2.42 -1.04 -6.83
N CYS A 190 -2.80 0.25 -6.73
CA CYS A 190 -1.91 1.39 -6.46
C CYS A 190 -1.24 1.37 -5.06
N ALA A 191 -1.60 0.40 -4.22
CA ALA A 191 -1.14 0.21 -2.84
C ALA A 191 -1.32 1.43 -1.92
N THR A 192 -2.04 2.50 -2.32
CA THR A 192 -2.23 3.71 -1.50
C THR A 192 -2.84 3.37 -0.14
N CYS A 193 -3.83 2.48 -0.10
CA CYS A 193 -4.43 2.00 1.15
C CYS A 193 -3.43 1.35 2.11
N ALA A 194 -2.36 0.73 1.61
CA ALA A 194 -1.29 0.15 2.41
C ALA A 194 -0.28 1.21 2.85
N ARG A 195 0.09 2.12 1.94
CA ARG A 195 1.05 3.20 2.19
C ARG A 195 0.55 4.22 3.21
N VAL A 196 -0.77 4.47 3.28
CA VAL A 196 -1.40 5.34 4.29
C VAL A 196 -1.85 4.58 5.55
N CYS A 197 -1.71 3.25 5.59
CA CYS A 197 -2.18 2.46 6.72
C CYS A 197 -1.28 2.68 7.94
N PRO A 198 -1.79 3.20 9.07
CA PRO A 198 -0.96 3.47 10.24
C PRO A 198 -0.46 2.19 10.93
N MET A 199 -1.14 1.06 10.71
CA MET A 199 -0.72 -0.26 11.21
C MET A 199 0.14 -1.03 10.20
N HIS A 200 0.50 -0.42 9.06
CA HIS A 200 1.29 -1.04 8.00
C HIS A 200 0.69 -2.37 7.50
N LEU A 201 -0.63 -2.39 7.31
CA LEU A 201 -1.37 -3.49 6.72
C LEU A 201 -1.49 -3.30 5.20
N GLU A 202 -1.79 -4.37 4.47
CA GLU A 202 -1.92 -4.36 3.00
C GLU A 202 -3.35 -4.76 2.56
N PRO A 203 -4.37 -3.88 2.73
CA PRO A 203 -5.75 -4.24 2.39
C PRO A 203 -5.94 -4.69 0.94
N TYR A 204 -5.26 -4.04 -0.01
CA TYR A 204 -5.40 -4.30 -1.45
C TYR A 204 -5.07 -5.73 -1.90
N ARG A 205 -4.37 -6.53 -1.08
CA ARG A 205 -4.00 -7.91 -1.39
C ARG A 205 -4.84 -8.96 -0.69
N LYS A 206 -5.64 -8.56 0.31
CA LYS A 206 -6.22 -9.48 1.31
C LYS A 206 -7.73 -9.27 1.47
N PHE A 207 -8.43 -8.96 0.39
CA PHE A 207 -9.89 -8.98 0.39
C PHE A 207 -10.37 -10.44 0.28
N ASN A 208 -11.34 -10.81 1.10
CA ASN A 208 -12.00 -12.11 1.02
C ASN A 208 -13.06 -12.12 -0.10
N GLU A 209 -13.70 -13.27 -0.31
CA GLU A 209 -14.77 -13.45 -1.29
C GLU A 209 -15.98 -12.52 -1.07
N ASN A 210 -16.17 -12.02 0.15
CA ASN A 210 -17.23 -11.04 0.47
C ASN A 210 -16.79 -9.59 0.20
N ASN A 211 -15.66 -9.38 -0.48
CA ASN A 211 -15.04 -8.08 -0.72
C ASN A 211 -14.70 -7.32 0.58
N GLN A 212 -14.39 -8.04 1.66
CA GLN A 212 -14.04 -7.46 2.96
C GLN A 212 -12.60 -7.79 3.36
N PHE A 213 -11.91 -6.81 3.92
CA PHE A 213 -10.59 -7.00 4.51
C PHE A 213 -10.73 -7.50 5.94
N ASP A 214 -10.58 -8.81 6.11
CA ASP A 214 -10.67 -9.47 7.42
C ASP A 214 -9.28 -9.57 8.07
N SER A 215 -9.00 -8.67 9.01
CA SER A 215 -7.78 -8.72 9.80
C SER A 215 -8.03 -8.25 11.24
N TYR A 216 -7.60 -9.07 12.20
CA TYR A 216 -7.58 -8.71 13.63
C TYR A 216 -6.66 -7.52 13.92
N ASP A 217 -5.65 -7.24 13.09
CA ASP A 217 -4.77 -6.08 13.26
C ASP A 217 -5.41 -4.75 12.82
N CYS A 218 -6.51 -4.81 12.06
CA CYS A 218 -7.14 -3.61 11.51
C CYS A 218 -7.88 -2.81 12.59
N ILE A 219 -7.39 -1.59 12.85
CA ILE A 219 -7.98 -0.67 13.85
C ILE A 219 -9.18 0.15 13.31
N ARG A 220 -9.62 -0.09 12.06
CA ARG A 220 -10.84 0.52 11.47
C ARG A 220 -10.85 2.06 11.54
N CYS A 221 -9.69 2.69 11.32
CA CYS A 221 -9.51 4.14 11.42
C CYS A 221 -9.99 4.96 10.19
N SER A 222 -10.56 4.31 9.16
CA SER A 222 -11.02 4.93 7.90
C SER A 222 -9.96 5.67 7.05
N THR A 223 -8.69 5.76 7.46
CA THR A 223 -7.65 6.45 6.66
C THR A 223 -7.52 5.86 5.25
N CYS A 224 -7.46 4.54 5.09
CA CYS A 224 -7.39 3.92 3.75
C CYS A 224 -8.61 4.18 2.87
N VAL A 225 -9.79 4.37 3.48
CA VAL A 225 -11.04 4.71 2.78
C VAL A 225 -10.97 6.14 2.27
N ALA A 226 -10.59 7.10 3.13
CA ALA A 226 -10.53 8.51 2.76
C ALA A 226 -9.48 8.84 1.69
N TYR A 227 -8.39 8.07 1.66
CA TYR A 227 -7.29 8.23 0.69
C TYR A 227 -7.38 7.23 -0.48
N CYS A 228 -8.51 6.56 -0.68
CA CYS A 228 -8.70 5.73 -1.86
C CYS A 228 -8.89 6.63 -3.10
N PRO A 229 -8.00 6.59 -4.10
CA PRO A 229 -8.13 7.44 -5.28
C PRO A 229 -9.35 7.07 -6.13
N ALA A 230 -9.67 5.78 -6.22
CA ALA A 230 -10.82 5.28 -6.94
C ALA A 230 -12.16 5.47 -6.19
N ASP A 231 -12.13 5.88 -4.91
CA ASP A 231 -13.33 5.99 -4.04
C ASP A 231 -14.20 4.72 -3.94
N ILE A 232 -13.60 3.54 -4.12
CA ILE A 232 -14.29 2.23 -4.07
C ILE A 232 -14.24 1.53 -2.70
N LEU A 233 -13.55 2.13 -1.73
CA LEU A 233 -13.42 1.59 -0.38
C LEU A 233 -14.45 2.24 0.56
N SER A 234 -15.04 1.45 1.45
CA SER A 234 -15.95 1.95 2.49
C SER A 234 -15.83 1.13 3.77
N LEU A 235 -16.39 1.63 4.88
CA LEU A 235 -16.56 0.84 6.11
C LEU A 235 -18.00 0.35 6.20
N LYS A 236 -18.20 -0.96 6.08
CA LYS A 236 -19.53 -1.58 6.13
C LYS A 236 -19.56 -2.82 7.01
N THR A 237 -20.76 -3.15 7.50
CA THR A 237 -21.03 -4.39 8.22
C THR A 237 -21.10 -5.56 7.23
N ARG A 238 -21.05 -6.80 7.72
CA ARG A 238 -21.10 -8.00 6.86
C ARG A 238 -22.34 -8.03 5.96
N GLY A 239 -23.52 -7.77 6.52
CA GLY A 239 -24.77 -7.74 5.73
C GLY A 239 -24.78 -6.61 4.70
N ALA A 240 -24.33 -5.41 5.07
CA ALA A 240 -24.29 -4.27 4.15
C ALA A 240 -23.25 -4.44 3.03
N ALA A 241 -22.16 -5.17 3.27
CA ALA A 241 -21.17 -5.52 2.25
C ALA A 241 -21.70 -6.53 1.24
N GLN A 242 -22.43 -7.56 1.72
CA GLN A 242 -23.09 -8.53 0.82
C GLN A 242 -24.13 -7.84 -0.06
N ALA A 243 -24.96 -6.97 0.50
CA ALA A 243 -25.91 -6.16 -0.27
C ALA A 243 -25.21 -5.28 -1.31
N GLN A 244 -24.08 -4.66 -0.95
CA GLN A 244 -23.29 -3.87 -1.90
C GLN A 244 -22.69 -4.72 -3.03
N LYS A 245 -22.16 -5.91 -2.71
CA LYS A 245 -21.60 -6.84 -3.72
C LYS A 245 -22.66 -7.24 -4.75
N GLN A 246 -23.89 -7.45 -4.30
CA GLN A 246 -25.03 -7.81 -5.17
C GLN A 246 -25.53 -6.62 -6.00
N ALA A 247 -25.46 -5.39 -5.47
CA ALA A 247 -25.96 -4.20 -6.14
C ALA A 247 -25.12 -3.72 -7.34
N ALA A 248 -24.02 -4.41 -7.70
CA ALA A 248 -23.13 -4.08 -8.82
C ALA A 248 -22.80 -2.58 -8.92
N GLY A 249 -22.53 -1.94 -7.78
CA GLY A 249 -22.35 -0.49 -7.73
C GLY A 249 -21.16 -0.03 -8.59
N ASN A 250 -21.31 1.13 -9.22
CA ASN A 250 -20.26 1.81 -10.00
C ASN A 250 -19.63 2.97 -9.23
N ARG A 251 -19.67 2.94 -7.90
CA ARG A 251 -19.19 4.05 -7.08
C ARG A 251 -17.75 4.39 -7.43
N GLY A 252 -17.49 5.68 -7.64
CA GLY A 252 -16.19 6.19 -8.08
C GLY A 252 -15.87 5.99 -9.58
N TYR A 253 -16.66 5.20 -10.30
CA TYR A 253 -16.60 5.01 -11.76
C TYR A 253 -17.89 5.44 -12.48
N GLU A 254 -18.85 6.05 -11.78
CA GLU A 254 -20.14 6.50 -12.33
C GLU A 254 -20.01 7.42 -13.56
N SER A 255 -19.00 8.30 -13.57
CA SER A 255 -18.68 9.20 -14.68
C SER A 255 -17.38 8.81 -15.40
N ALA A 256 -17.04 7.52 -15.36
CA ALA A 256 -15.80 7.03 -15.91
C ALA A 256 -15.67 7.28 -17.42
N ARG A 257 -14.54 7.85 -17.84
CA ARG A 257 -14.23 8.07 -19.26
C ARG A 257 -13.26 7.00 -19.76
N THR A 258 -13.56 6.40 -20.90
CA THR A 258 -12.61 5.51 -21.58
C THR A 258 -11.52 6.39 -22.19
N ILE A 259 -10.27 6.26 -21.74
CA ILE A 259 -9.14 6.97 -22.36
C ILE A 259 -8.63 6.20 -23.57
N GLN A 260 -8.59 4.88 -23.44
CA GLN A 260 -8.08 3.97 -24.44
C GLN A 260 -9.06 2.82 -24.59
N SER A 261 -9.63 2.70 -25.79
CA SER A 261 -10.40 1.54 -26.19
C SER A 261 -9.45 0.35 -26.27
N GLY A 262 -9.80 -0.75 -25.61
CA GLY A 262 -8.99 -1.97 -25.74
C GLY A 262 -9.17 -2.55 -27.13
N SER A 263 -8.10 -3.10 -27.70
CA SER A 263 -8.12 -3.84 -28.97
C SER A 263 -7.55 -5.24 -28.78
N ALA A 264 -8.20 -6.23 -29.37
CA ALA A 264 -7.66 -7.59 -29.37
C ALA A 264 -6.33 -7.62 -30.12
N GLY A 265 -5.35 -8.35 -29.59
CA GLY A 265 -4.11 -8.62 -30.29
C GLY A 265 -4.35 -9.66 -31.39
N SER A 266 -3.61 -9.55 -32.49
CA SER A 266 -3.60 -10.55 -33.56
C SER A 266 -2.20 -11.10 -33.75
N ARG A 267 -2.11 -12.39 -34.04
CA ARG A 267 -0.88 -13.07 -34.39
C ARG A 267 -1.13 -14.02 -35.55
N ASP A 268 -0.22 -14.04 -36.50
CA ASP A 268 -0.19 -15.00 -37.59
C ASP A 268 0.65 -16.20 -37.14
N VAL A 269 0.11 -17.41 -37.34
CA VAL A 269 0.75 -18.66 -36.89
C VAL A 269 0.98 -19.55 -38.11
N VAL A 270 2.24 -19.87 -38.38
CA VAL A 270 2.61 -20.77 -39.47
C VAL A 270 2.71 -22.19 -38.93
N TYR A 271 1.98 -23.12 -39.57
CA TYR A 271 1.99 -24.53 -39.23
C TYR A 271 2.72 -25.34 -40.31
N GLU A 272 3.64 -26.21 -39.87
CA GLU A 272 4.15 -27.31 -40.67
C GLU A 272 3.24 -28.53 -40.43
N VAL A 273 2.61 -29.02 -41.49
CA VAL A 273 1.63 -30.12 -41.44
C VAL A 273 2.22 -31.36 -42.10
N LYS A 274 2.19 -32.50 -41.41
CA LYS A 274 2.64 -33.80 -41.93
C LYS A 274 1.43 -34.65 -42.32
N LEU A 275 1.29 -34.90 -43.62
CA LEU A 275 0.21 -35.69 -44.21
C LEU A 275 0.70 -37.10 -44.53
N ILE A 276 -0.11 -38.14 -44.24
CA ILE A 276 0.09 -39.52 -44.72
C ILE A 276 -1.23 -39.97 -45.36
N ASN A 277 -1.18 -40.45 -46.61
CA ASN A 277 -2.35 -40.86 -47.39
C ASN A 277 -3.46 -39.80 -47.47
N GLY A 278 -3.09 -38.51 -47.51
CA GLY A 278 -4.03 -37.39 -47.56
C GLY A 278 -4.69 -37.04 -46.22
N GLN A 279 -4.39 -37.76 -45.14
CA GLN A 279 -4.86 -37.43 -43.79
C GLN A 279 -3.77 -36.76 -42.95
N GLU A 280 -4.14 -35.70 -42.21
CA GLU A 280 -3.26 -34.94 -41.33
C GLU A 280 -2.90 -35.78 -40.10
N VAL A 281 -1.62 -36.16 -39.99
CA VAL A 281 -1.13 -37.03 -38.90
C VAL A 281 -0.39 -36.22 -37.83
N SER A 282 0.13 -35.05 -38.18
CA SER A 282 0.82 -34.18 -37.24
C SER A 282 0.80 -32.73 -37.70
N ARG A 283 0.57 -31.82 -36.75
CA ARG A 283 0.66 -30.38 -36.92
C ARG A 283 1.69 -29.83 -35.96
N LYS A 284 2.73 -29.18 -36.49
CA LYS A 284 3.76 -28.53 -35.68
C LYS A 284 3.75 -27.04 -35.96
N GLN A 285 3.70 -26.25 -34.90
CA GLN A 285 3.78 -24.79 -34.99
C GLN A 285 5.23 -24.38 -35.20
N THR A 286 5.52 -23.66 -36.28
CA THR A 286 6.89 -23.38 -36.73
C THR A 286 7.28 -21.92 -36.49
N ASP A 287 6.37 -20.99 -36.75
CA ASP A 287 6.62 -19.57 -36.55
C ASP A 287 5.37 -18.81 -36.07
N VAL A 288 5.59 -17.72 -35.33
CA VAL A 288 4.54 -16.85 -34.78
C VAL A 288 4.92 -15.40 -34.98
N GLU A 289 4.25 -14.74 -35.90
CA GLU A 289 4.41 -13.31 -36.11
C GLU A 289 3.29 -12.55 -35.39
N VAL A 290 3.63 -11.71 -34.41
CA VAL A 290 2.63 -10.91 -33.68
C VAL A 290 2.35 -9.64 -34.48
N THR A 291 1.31 -9.67 -35.31
CA THR A 291 0.90 -8.58 -36.19
C THR A 291 0.37 -7.37 -35.42
N GLN A 292 -0.37 -7.60 -34.32
CA GLN A 292 -0.85 -6.55 -33.42
C GLN A 292 -0.81 -6.99 -31.95
N GLN A 293 -0.20 -6.16 -31.10
CA GLN A 293 -0.22 -6.39 -29.65
C GLN A 293 -1.60 -6.09 -29.06
N PRO A 294 -2.10 -6.88 -28.10
CA PRO A 294 -3.34 -6.57 -27.41
C PRO A 294 -3.19 -5.27 -26.61
N GLU A 295 -4.10 -4.33 -26.82
CA GLU A 295 -4.19 -3.12 -26.01
C GLU A 295 -5.30 -3.30 -24.95
N GLU A 296 -4.95 -3.11 -23.68
CA GLU A 296 -5.94 -3.17 -22.61
C GLU A 296 -6.87 -1.95 -22.66
N ARG A 297 -8.17 -2.16 -22.36
CA ARG A 297 -9.11 -1.05 -22.22
C ARG A 297 -8.78 -0.29 -20.94
N ILE A 298 -8.51 1.01 -21.07
CA ILE A 298 -8.19 1.86 -19.92
C ILE A 298 -9.34 2.81 -19.65
N ILE A 299 -9.95 2.61 -18.49
CA ILE A 299 -11.07 3.39 -17.99
C ILE A 299 -10.56 4.27 -16.85
N MET A 300 -10.81 5.56 -16.95
CA MET A 300 -10.59 6.47 -15.83
C MET A 300 -11.77 6.43 -14.87
N PRO A 301 -11.55 6.29 -13.56
CA PRO A 301 -12.59 6.58 -12.59
C PRO A 301 -13.09 8.02 -12.72
N GLY A 302 -14.41 8.17 -12.64
CA GLY A 302 -15.11 9.44 -12.74
C GLY A 302 -15.20 10.21 -11.41
N SER A 303 -14.67 9.65 -10.31
CA SER A 303 -14.79 10.12 -8.92
C SER A 303 -14.32 11.57 -8.64
N GLY A 304 -13.83 12.32 -9.63
CA GLY A 304 -13.33 13.69 -9.48
C GLY A 304 -12.05 13.81 -8.63
N ARG A 305 -11.72 12.80 -7.83
CA ARG A 305 -10.46 12.66 -7.09
C ARG A 305 -9.47 11.90 -7.95
N TRP A 306 -8.82 12.64 -8.85
CA TRP A 306 -7.57 12.18 -9.45
C TRP A 306 -6.62 11.65 -8.36
N PRO A 307 -5.88 10.56 -8.59
CA PRO A 307 -4.84 10.14 -7.66
C PRO A 307 -3.80 11.27 -7.57
N LEU A 308 -3.97 12.19 -6.62
CA LEU A 308 -3.04 13.27 -6.31
C LEU A 308 -1.79 12.73 -5.58
N THR A 309 -1.56 11.42 -5.61
CA THR A 309 -0.40 10.80 -4.97
C THR A 309 0.09 9.62 -5.80
N PRO A 310 1.20 9.79 -6.56
CA PRO A 310 1.80 8.71 -7.32
C PRO A 310 2.25 7.58 -6.40
N THR A 311 2.34 6.38 -6.96
CA THR A 311 2.60 5.17 -6.20
C THR A 311 4.05 4.98 -5.83
N SER A 312 4.98 5.72 -6.47
CA SER A 312 6.43 5.51 -6.37
C SER A 312 6.84 4.05 -6.67
N SER A 313 5.96 3.33 -7.37
CA SER A 313 6.08 1.93 -7.74
C SER A 313 5.91 1.82 -9.24
N PHE A 314 7.00 2.08 -9.96
CA PHE A 314 7.01 2.06 -11.42
C PHE A 314 6.72 0.67 -11.97
N ARG A 315 5.85 0.59 -12.97
CA ARG A 315 5.74 -0.55 -13.91
C ARG A 315 6.85 -0.42 -14.95
N PHE A 316 7.31 -1.56 -15.48
CA PHE A 316 8.23 -1.58 -16.60
C PHE A 316 7.53 -0.97 -17.83
N PRO A 317 8.16 -0.03 -18.56
CA PRO A 317 7.48 0.82 -19.54
C PRO A 317 7.12 0.09 -20.84
N MET A 318 7.45 -1.19 -20.97
CA MET A 318 7.23 -2.01 -22.16
C MET A 318 6.77 -3.42 -21.75
N ASN A 319 6.01 -4.10 -22.62
CA ASN A 319 5.63 -5.50 -22.40
C ASN A 319 6.61 -6.49 -23.05
N SER A 320 7.49 -6.01 -23.93
CA SER A 320 8.50 -6.78 -24.66
C SER A 320 9.70 -5.89 -25.01
N GLY A 321 10.81 -6.50 -25.42
CA GLY A 321 12.05 -5.80 -25.78
C GLY A 321 13.22 -6.17 -24.88
N ARG A 322 14.47 -6.07 -25.36
CA ARG A 322 15.67 -6.51 -24.64
C ARG A 322 16.41 -5.31 -24.06
N ILE A 323 16.85 -5.38 -22.81
CA ILE A 323 17.74 -4.36 -22.24
C ILE A 323 19.06 -4.38 -23.02
N SER A 324 19.34 -3.32 -23.77
CA SER A 324 20.56 -3.18 -24.58
C SER A 324 21.66 -2.40 -23.86
N SER A 325 21.30 -1.43 -23.03
CA SER A 325 22.24 -0.68 -22.18
C SER A 325 21.59 -0.32 -20.85
N ARG A 326 22.38 -0.37 -19.77
CA ARG A 326 21.98 -0.13 -18.39
C ARG A 326 22.41 1.25 -17.93
N PHE A 327 21.80 1.68 -16.82
CA PHE A 327 22.18 2.90 -16.13
C PHE A 327 23.63 2.80 -15.65
N GLY A 328 24.42 3.84 -15.89
CA GLY A 328 25.83 3.90 -15.51
C GLY A 328 26.80 3.38 -16.57
N ASP A 329 26.33 2.77 -17.66
CA ASP A 329 27.20 2.33 -18.75
C ASP A 329 27.97 3.52 -19.37
N SER A 330 29.23 3.29 -19.72
CA SER A 330 30.08 4.28 -20.37
C SER A 330 29.57 4.61 -21.78
N ARG A 331 29.51 5.90 -22.09
CA ARG A 331 29.17 6.44 -23.41
C ARG A 331 30.36 7.21 -23.99
N PRO A 332 30.44 7.36 -25.33
CA PRO A 332 31.45 8.20 -25.96
C PRO A 332 31.53 9.60 -25.32
N GLY A 333 32.76 10.13 -25.20
CA GLY A 333 33.01 11.43 -24.56
C GLY A 333 32.93 11.43 -23.04
N GLN A 334 33.31 10.31 -22.38
CA GLN A 334 33.30 10.15 -20.90
C GLN A 334 31.95 10.39 -20.22
N ARG A 335 30.85 10.25 -20.98
CA ARG A 335 29.50 10.39 -20.44
C ARG A 335 29.04 9.09 -19.82
N THR A 336 28.23 9.17 -18.77
CA THR A 336 27.54 8.00 -18.21
C THR A 336 26.10 7.97 -18.71
N HIS A 337 25.59 6.75 -18.91
CA HIS A 337 24.22 6.55 -19.32
C HIS A 337 23.25 6.81 -18.15
N MET A 338 22.32 7.76 -18.33
CA MET A 338 21.41 8.23 -17.27
C MET A 338 20.08 7.46 -17.21
N GLY A 339 19.92 6.40 -18.00
CA GLY A 339 18.68 5.67 -18.14
C GLY A 339 18.88 4.19 -18.42
N LEU A 340 17.84 3.55 -18.92
CA LEU A 340 17.80 2.18 -19.38
C LEU A 340 17.38 2.19 -20.85
N ASP A 341 18.17 1.55 -21.71
CA ASP A 341 17.83 1.38 -23.12
C ASP A 341 17.22 0.00 -23.34
N ILE A 342 16.05 0.00 -23.96
CA ILE A 342 15.26 -1.21 -24.23
C ILE A 342 15.09 -1.30 -25.74
N ALA A 343 15.85 -2.20 -26.37
CA ALA A 343 15.78 -2.47 -27.80
C ALA A 343 14.46 -3.17 -28.15
N ALA A 344 13.74 -2.59 -29.10
CA ALA A 344 12.46 -3.10 -29.59
C ALA A 344 12.17 -2.51 -30.97
N SER A 345 11.34 -3.20 -31.76
CA SER A 345 10.96 -2.75 -33.09
C SER A 345 10.30 -1.36 -33.07
N ARG A 346 10.54 -0.56 -34.11
CA ARG A 346 9.85 0.73 -34.27
C ARG A 346 8.34 0.51 -34.25
N GLY A 347 7.63 1.33 -33.49
CA GLY A 347 6.18 1.23 -33.34
C GLY A 347 5.72 0.36 -32.15
N THR A 348 6.62 -0.29 -31.40
CA THR A 348 6.23 -0.98 -30.17
C THR A 348 5.61 0.01 -29.15
N PRO A 349 4.47 -0.30 -28.51
CA PRO A 349 3.83 0.57 -27.53
C PRO A 349 4.72 0.84 -26.30
N ILE A 350 4.71 2.09 -25.84
CA ILE A 350 5.37 2.55 -24.61
C ILE A 350 4.29 2.95 -23.61
N PHE A 351 4.41 2.45 -22.38
CA PHE A 351 3.42 2.63 -21.33
C PHE A 351 3.89 3.56 -20.21
N ALA A 352 2.96 4.34 -19.65
CA ALA A 352 3.20 5.16 -18.47
C ALA A 352 3.58 4.25 -17.28
N ALA A 353 4.71 4.56 -16.65
CA ALA A 353 5.26 3.72 -15.58
C ALA A 353 4.48 3.86 -14.27
N ASP A 354 3.83 5.00 -14.04
CA ASP A 354 2.96 5.27 -12.91
C ASP A 354 1.93 6.36 -13.30
N ASP A 355 0.92 6.60 -12.46
CA ASP A 355 -0.03 7.71 -12.64
C ASP A 355 0.72 9.04 -12.62
N GLY A 356 0.29 10.03 -13.41
CA GLY A 356 0.94 11.33 -13.42
C GLY A 356 0.36 12.33 -14.40
N VAL A 357 1.09 13.45 -14.55
CA VAL A 357 0.80 14.51 -15.52
C VAL A 357 1.97 14.64 -16.47
N VAL A 358 1.68 14.65 -17.77
CA VAL A 358 2.68 14.95 -18.79
C VAL A 358 3.12 16.40 -18.62
N THR A 359 4.33 16.64 -18.14
CA THR A 359 4.86 17.99 -17.96
C THR A 359 5.54 18.51 -19.22
N ARG A 360 6.03 17.60 -20.07
CA ARG A 360 6.71 17.97 -21.31
C ARG A 360 6.50 16.93 -22.40
N ARG A 361 6.18 17.40 -23.61
CA ARG A 361 6.24 16.64 -24.86
C ARG A 361 6.99 17.52 -25.85
N SER A 362 8.19 17.14 -26.24
CA SER A 362 9.08 18.02 -27.03
C SER A 362 10.00 17.21 -27.93
N TYR A 363 10.66 17.90 -28.85
CA TYR A 363 11.85 17.40 -29.52
C TYR A 363 13.11 17.93 -28.81
N GLY A 364 14.18 17.16 -28.78
CA GLY A 364 15.51 17.57 -28.31
C GLY A 364 16.60 16.86 -29.10
N SER A 365 17.73 17.52 -29.35
CA SER A 365 18.78 17.01 -30.26
C SER A 365 19.30 15.63 -29.88
N GLY A 366 19.53 15.37 -28.59
CA GLY A 366 19.93 14.03 -28.10
C GLY A 366 18.77 13.04 -28.05
N TYR A 367 17.70 13.38 -27.32
CA TYR A 367 16.59 12.48 -27.03
C TYR A 367 15.64 12.22 -28.22
N GLY A 368 15.71 13.01 -29.29
CA GLY A 368 14.70 13.00 -30.34
C GLY A 368 13.37 13.50 -29.81
N TYR A 369 12.26 12.89 -30.24
CA TYR A 369 10.98 13.13 -29.59
C TYR A 369 10.96 12.44 -28.23
N TYR A 370 10.57 13.20 -27.21
CA TYR A 370 10.51 12.71 -25.85
C TYR A 370 9.34 13.29 -25.08
N LEU A 371 9.07 12.62 -23.96
CA LEU A 371 7.99 12.88 -23.04
C LEU A 371 8.53 12.82 -21.61
N ILE A 372 8.08 13.74 -20.76
CA ILE A 372 8.30 13.70 -19.31
C ILE A 372 6.95 13.63 -18.63
N ILE A 373 6.80 12.66 -17.72
CA ILE A 373 5.65 12.55 -16.82
C ILE A 373 6.13 12.90 -15.42
N ASP A 374 5.53 13.92 -14.81
CA ASP A 374 5.65 14.15 -13.38
C ASP A 374 4.64 13.26 -12.67
N HIS A 375 5.16 12.42 -11.79
CA HIS A 375 4.36 11.57 -10.97
C HIS A 375 3.97 12.31 -9.68
N GLY A 376 4.80 13.22 -9.18
CA GLY A 376 4.67 13.87 -7.87
C GLY A 376 5.64 13.29 -6.84
N ASN A 377 5.67 13.86 -5.62
CA ASN A 377 6.67 13.55 -4.58
C ASN A 377 8.13 13.67 -5.07
N GLY A 378 8.36 14.55 -6.05
CA GLY A 378 9.66 14.74 -6.69
C GLY A 378 10.01 13.73 -7.78
N TYR A 379 9.17 12.72 -8.04
CA TYR A 379 9.46 11.72 -9.06
C TYR A 379 8.97 12.11 -10.44
N SER A 380 9.80 11.90 -11.45
CA SER A 380 9.42 11.98 -12.85
C SER A 380 10.02 10.85 -13.68
N THR A 381 9.39 10.52 -14.80
CA THR A 381 9.96 9.59 -15.78
C THR A 381 10.11 10.28 -17.13
N LEU A 382 11.17 9.92 -17.86
CA LEU A 382 11.45 10.41 -19.20
C LEU A 382 11.45 9.24 -20.19
N TYR A 383 10.82 9.45 -21.34
CA TYR A 383 10.73 8.48 -22.44
C TYR A 383 11.23 9.17 -23.70
N ALA A 384 12.25 8.61 -24.35
CA ALA A 384 12.92 9.23 -25.49
C ALA A 384 13.01 8.30 -26.72
N HIS A 385 13.53 8.85 -27.81
CA HIS A 385 13.64 8.26 -29.14
C HIS A 385 12.28 7.87 -29.74
N ILE A 386 11.23 8.59 -29.36
CA ILE A 386 9.83 8.28 -29.72
C ILE A 386 9.61 8.47 -31.23
N SER A 387 8.82 7.60 -31.85
CA SER A 387 8.40 7.76 -33.25
C SER A 387 7.14 8.59 -33.40
N ARG A 388 6.15 8.35 -32.54
CA ARG A 388 4.86 9.05 -32.53
C ARG A 388 4.20 9.01 -31.16
N PHE A 389 3.29 9.96 -30.93
CA PHE A 389 2.44 10.04 -29.74
C PHE A 389 0.99 9.73 -30.12
N PRO A 390 0.20 9.08 -29.23
CA PRO A 390 -1.25 9.07 -29.36
C PRO A 390 -1.84 10.50 -29.35
N SER A 391 -2.97 10.71 -30.02
CA SER A 391 -3.60 12.04 -30.15
C SER A 391 -4.04 12.65 -28.82
N ASN A 392 -4.33 11.82 -27.82
CA ASN A 392 -4.76 12.22 -26.48
C ASN A 392 -3.59 12.57 -25.52
N ILE A 393 -2.34 12.52 -25.98
CA ILE A 393 -1.15 12.77 -25.17
C ILE A 393 -0.47 14.08 -25.58
N TRP A 394 -0.63 15.11 -24.76
CA TRP A 394 0.00 16.42 -24.89
C TRP A 394 0.49 16.93 -23.52
N SER A 395 1.23 18.05 -23.49
CA SER A 395 1.65 18.67 -22.22
C SER A 395 0.45 19.15 -21.41
N GLY A 396 0.32 18.67 -20.19
CA GLY A 396 -0.86 18.83 -19.34
C GLY A 396 -1.81 17.64 -19.34
N SER A 397 -1.66 16.69 -20.28
CA SER A 397 -2.44 15.44 -20.26
C SER A 397 -2.15 14.67 -18.98
N ARG A 398 -3.22 14.16 -18.37
CA ARG A 398 -3.12 13.24 -17.24
C ARG A 398 -3.07 11.82 -17.78
N VAL A 399 -2.22 11.01 -17.18
CA VAL A 399 -2.00 9.62 -17.60
C VAL A 399 -2.10 8.70 -16.40
N VAL A 400 -2.59 7.49 -16.65
CA VAL A 400 -2.65 6.42 -15.65
C VAL A 400 -1.59 5.37 -15.94
N ARG A 401 -1.10 4.70 -14.89
CA ARG A 401 -0.13 3.62 -14.98
C ARG A 401 -0.61 2.56 -15.99
N GLY A 402 0.25 2.20 -16.94
CA GLY A 402 -0.07 1.24 -17.99
C GLY A 402 -0.76 1.83 -19.22
N GLN A 403 -1.04 3.14 -19.26
CA GLN A 403 -1.56 3.80 -20.44
C GLN A 403 -0.52 3.91 -21.55
N VAL A 404 -0.91 3.62 -22.80
CA VAL A 404 -0.05 3.88 -23.95
C VAL A 404 0.15 5.39 -24.10
N ILE A 405 1.40 5.82 -24.03
CA ILE A 405 1.80 7.23 -24.02
C ILE A 405 2.63 7.60 -25.25
N ALA A 406 3.25 6.62 -25.89
CA ALA A 406 4.14 6.81 -27.03
C ALA A 406 4.38 5.47 -27.73
N TYR A 407 5.09 5.52 -28.86
CA TYR A 407 5.54 4.33 -29.56
C TYR A 407 7.05 4.43 -29.86
N VAL A 408 7.76 3.31 -29.73
CA VAL A 408 9.22 3.20 -29.94
C VAL A 408 9.59 3.75 -31.31
N GLY A 409 10.71 4.47 -31.36
CA GLY A 409 11.25 5.04 -32.58
C GLY A 409 12.76 4.94 -32.65
N ASN A 410 13.33 5.80 -33.47
CA ASN A 410 14.76 5.94 -33.67
C ASN A 410 15.12 7.41 -33.93
N THR A 411 14.45 8.33 -33.22
CA THR A 411 14.60 9.78 -33.44
C THR A 411 15.70 10.36 -32.53
N GLY A 412 16.34 11.44 -32.96
CA GLY A 412 17.49 12.02 -32.22
C GLY A 412 18.77 11.21 -32.42
N VAL A 413 19.65 11.21 -31.43
CA VAL A 413 20.91 10.46 -31.48
C VAL A 413 20.67 9.03 -30.99
N SER A 414 20.50 8.11 -31.94
CA SER A 414 20.22 6.70 -31.67
C SER A 414 20.85 5.80 -32.74
N THR A 415 21.42 4.66 -32.33
CA THR A 415 22.07 3.69 -33.23
C THR A 415 21.10 2.68 -33.83
N GLY A 416 19.90 2.55 -33.27
CA GLY A 416 18.86 1.65 -33.75
C GLY A 416 17.58 1.78 -32.92
N PRO A 417 16.44 1.20 -33.37
CA PRO A 417 15.17 1.35 -32.67
C PRO A 417 15.22 0.86 -31.21
N HIS A 418 14.96 1.77 -30.28
CA HIS A 418 14.92 1.47 -28.84
C HIS A 418 14.14 2.55 -28.08
N LEU A 419 13.73 2.22 -26.86
CA LEU A 419 13.28 3.19 -25.87
C LEU A 419 14.44 3.53 -24.93
N HIS A 420 14.76 4.82 -24.82
CA HIS A 420 15.55 5.33 -23.70
C HIS A 420 14.61 5.78 -22.58
N TRP A 421 14.71 5.14 -21.42
CA TRP A 421 13.82 5.36 -20.28
C TRP A 421 14.59 5.78 -19.03
N GLU A 422 14.19 6.88 -18.41
CA GLU A 422 14.78 7.35 -17.16
C GLU A 422 13.74 7.44 -16.04
N VAL A 423 14.19 7.18 -14.81
CA VAL A 423 13.49 7.52 -13.58
C VAL A 423 14.30 8.59 -12.88
N ARG A 424 13.66 9.71 -12.52
CA ARG A 424 14.32 10.85 -11.87
C ARG A 424 13.65 11.17 -10.53
N GLN A 425 14.44 11.62 -9.56
CA GLN A 425 13.95 12.18 -8.30
C GLN A 425 14.53 13.57 -8.09
N ASN A 426 13.66 14.57 -7.94
CA ASN A 426 14.01 15.99 -7.86
C ASN A 426 14.94 16.42 -8.99
N GLY A 427 14.70 15.90 -10.20
CA GLY A 427 15.51 16.14 -11.40
C GLY A 427 16.72 15.23 -11.58
N ASN A 428 17.18 14.53 -10.53
CA ASN A 428 18.36 13.68 -10.60
C ASN A 428 18.01 12.27 -11.12
N PRO A 429 18.70 11.74 -12.15
CA PRO A 429 18.52 10.39 -12.64
C PRO A 429 18.86 9.32 -11.59
N LEU A 430 18.03 8.28 -11.51
CA LEU A 430 18.21 7.10 -10.67
C LEU A 430 18.26 5.86 -11.56
N ASN A 431 18.97 4.82 -11.10
CA ASN A 431 18.95 3.53 -11.78
C ASN A 431 17.52 2.94 -11.79
N PRO A 432 16.85 2.81 -12.96
CA PRO A 432 15.47 2.33 -13.02
C PRO A 432 15.29 0.90 -12.50
N LEU A 433 16.34 0.06 -12.58
CA LEU A 433 16.29 -1.33 -12.12
C LEU A 433 16.11 -1.46 -10.61
N ASN A 434 16.45 -0.43 -9.82
CA ASN A 434 16.24 -0.43 -8.37
C ASN A 434 14.75 -0.51 -7.98
N PHE A 435 13.85 -0.16 -8.89
CA PHE A 435 12.40 -0.21 -8.68
C PHE A 435 11.79 -1.58 -9.01
N PHE A 436 12.58 -2.49 -9.60
CA PHE A 436 12.16 -3.84 -9.97
C PHE A 436 12.99 -4.86 -9.19
N ARG A 437 12.56 -5.20 -7.97
CA ARG A 437 13.11 -6.37 -7.26
C ARG A 437 12.44 -7.63 -7.78
N TYR A 438 13.26 -8.61 -8.18
CA TYR A 438 12.82 -9.99 -8.40
C TYR A 438 12.09 -10.49 -7.15
N LEU A 439 10.79 -10.74 -7.26
CA LEU A 439 10.07 -11.55 -6.30
C LEU A 439 10.44 -13.00 -6.57
N SER A 440 11.51 -13.47 -5.96
CA SER A 440 11.77 -14.91 -5.83
C SER A 440 10.82 -15.47 -4.77
N SER A 441 9.56 -15.72 -5.12
CA SER A 441 8.69 -16.59 -4.34
C SER A 441 8.80 -18.00 -4.89
N CYS A 442 9.78 -18.77 -4.41
CA CYS A 442 9.83 -20.20 -4.67
C CYS A 442 8.91 -20.88 -3.63
N VAL A 443 7.83 -21.50 -4.08
CA VAL A 443 6.98 -22.38 -3.27
C VAL A 443 7.29 -23.81 -3.74
N SER A 444 7.73 -24.64 -2.80
CA SER A 444 7.82 -26.12 -2.92
C SER A 444 8.40 -26.64 -4.24
N GLY A 445 9.69 -26.39 -4.51
CA GLY A 445 10.45 -27.09 -5.56
C GLY A 445 10.05 -26.79 -7.01
N PHE A 446 9.01 -25.99 -7.25
CA PHE A 446 8.60 -25.50 -8.56
C PHE A 446 8.75 -23.98 -8.59
N CYS A 447 9.90 -23.50 -9.05
CA CYS A 447 10.08 -22.08 -9.32
C CYS A 447 9.38 -21.73 -10.66
N ARG A 448 8.08 -21.38 -10.60
CA ARG A 448 7.40 -20.73 -11.73
C ARG A 448 7.95 -19.31 -11.87
N HIS A 449 8.73 -19.09 -12.92
CA HIS A 449 9.19 -17.77 -13.32
C HIS A 449 8.00 -17.04 -13.96
N SER A 450 7.20 -16.34 -13.16
CA SER A 450 6.29 -15.32 -13.70
C SER A 450 7.04 -13.99 -13.80
N PHE A 451 8.01 -13.98 -14.72
CA PHE A 451 8.53 -12.78 -15.35
C PHE A 451 7.97 -12.82 -16.78
N LEU A 452 7.13 -11.85 -17.15
CA LEU A 452 6.74 -11.68 -18.56
C LEU A 452 8.05 -11.48 -19.34
N GLY A 453 8.27 -12.41 -20.27
CA GLY A 453 9.55 -12.71 -20.91
C GLY A 453 10.32 -11.49 -21.40
N VAL A 454 11.36 -11.15 -20.66
CA VAL A 454 12.57 -10.48 -21.14
C VAL A 454 13.70 -10.91 -20.21
N LEU A 455 14.36 -12.03 -20.51
CA LEU A 455 15.79 -12.21 -20.24
C LEU A 455 16.27 -13.40 -21.09
N ASP A 456 17.23 -13.09 -21.96
CA ASP A 456 18.02 -14.04 -22.73
C ASP A 456 18.93 -14.85 -21.80
N LYS A 457 19.21 -16.08 -22.23
CA LYS A 457 20.17 -17.00 -21.63
C LYS A 457 21.57 -16.40 -21.74
N GLY A 458 22.37 -16.55 -20.69
CA GLY A 458 23.82 -16.37 -20.79
C GLY A 458 24.36 -15.28 -19.88
N SER A 459 24.47 -15.59 -18.60
CA SER A 459 25.56 -15.08 -17.76
C SER A 459 25.70 -16.00 -16.57
N THR A 460 26.48 -17.06 -16.77
CA THR A 460 27.14 -17.81 -15.72
C THR A 460 28.01 -16.83 -14.94
N LEU A 461 27.76 -16.63 -13.66
CA LEU A 461 28.75 -16.00 -12.77
C LEU A 461 28.76 -16.73 -11.43
N LEU A 462 29.99 -17.16 -11.12
CA LEU A 462 30.55 -17.42 -9.81
C LEU A 462 30.30 -16.27 -8.82
#